data_AF-A0A7K4GL98-F1
#
_entry.id   AF-A0A7K4GL98-F1
#
_cell.length_a   1.000
_cell.length_b   1.000
_cell.length_c   1.000
_cell.angle_alpha   90.00
_cell.angle_beta   90.00
_cell.angle_gamma   90.00
#
_symmetry.space_group_name_H-M   'P 1'
#
loop_
_entity.id
_entity.type
_entity.pdbx_description
1 polymer ?
#
loop_
_entity_poly.entity_id
_entity_poly.type
_entity_poly.pdbx_seq_one_letter_code
_entity_poly.pdbx_strand_id
1 'polypeptide(L)'
;MSSSKVKSSNTILNILVIAVGIIFLFRAIIDFLTLAGLILPTILEDWATAVGGVAALGGQGLVSLVLAIWCIISGTAMFKEAEWAMGQALVVLSIMVATGVAPVIGLIMDPASFDLADVSTLINIIAFIVGIVGFIWLLITRRRYD
;
A
#
# COMPACT_ATOMS: atom_id res chain seq x y z
N MET A 1 17.35 13.94 36.44
CA MET A 1 17.88 13.48 35.14
C MET A 1 16.71 13.33 34.18
N SER A 2 16.65 14.18 33.15
CA SER A 2 15.67 14.07 32.07
C SER A 2 15.91 12.76 31.34
N SER A 3 15.04 11.77 31.57
CA SER A 3 14.93 10.63 30.65
C SER A 3 14.32 11.19 29.38
N SER A 4 15.17 11.63 28.44
CA SER A 4 14.75 11.71 27.05
C SER A 4 14.36 10.30 26.66
N LYS A 5 13.06 10.00 26.74
CA LYS A 5 12.51 8.79 26.14
C LYS A 5 12.94 8.84 24.69
N VAL A 6 13.91 8.02 24.33
CA VAL A 6 14.30 7.81 22.94
C VAL A 6 13.03 7.31 22.28
N LYS A 7 12.42 8.22 21.54
CA LYS A 7 11.13 8.08 20.90
C LYS A 7 11.43 7.07 19.78
N SER A 8 11.07 5.82 20.06
CA SER A 8 11.45 4.64 19.27
C SER A 8 10.33 4.41 18.27
N SER A 9 10.46 5.07 17.12
CA SER A 9 9.62 4.80 15.95
C SER A 9 9.77 3.32 15.58
N ASN A 10 8.66 2.65 15.28
CA ASN A 10 8.73 1.28 14.79
C ASN A 10 9.19 1.32 13.33
N THR A 11 10.50 1.23 13.14
CA THR A 11 11.16 1.26 11.83
C THR A 11 10.54 0.27 10.85
N ILE A 12 10.07 -0.89 11.32
CA ILE A 12 9.53 -1.95 10.47
C ILE A 12 8.19 -1.53 9.84
N LEU A 13 7.25 -0.98 10.63
CA LEU A 13 5.95 -0.56 10.08
C LEU A 13 6.13 0.60 9.10
N ASN A 14 6.99 1.55 9.42
CA ASN A 14 7.29 2.68 8.52
C ASN A 14 7.86 2.18 7.19
N ILE A 15 8.81 1.24 7.23
CA ILE A 15 9.37 0.61 6.03
C ILE A 15 8.29 -0.15 5.25
N LEU A 16 7.40 -0.89 5.92
CA LEU A 16 6.33 -1.64 5.26
C LEU A 16 5.34 -0.71 4.55
N VAL A 17 4.93 0.39 5.18
CA VAL A 17 4.04 1.38 4.56
C VAL A 17 4.70 2.02 3.35
N ILE A 18 5.99 2.36 3.44
CA ILE A 18 6.77 2.88 2.30
C ILE A 18 6.86 1.83 1.19
N ALA A 19 7.20 0.58 1.51
CA ALA A 19 7.36 -0.49 0.54
C ALA A 19 6.06 -0.76 -0.23
N VAL A 20 4.91 -0.80 0.47
CA VAL A 20 3.61 -0.95 -0.19
C VAL A 20 3.26 0.27 -1.03
N GLY A 21 3.58 1.48 -0.55
CA GLY A 21 3.45 2.70 -1.35
C GLY A 21 4.26 2.68 -2.64
N ILE A 22 5.50 2.18 -2.58
CA ILE A 22 6.38 2.03 -3.77
C ILE A 22 5.77 1.02 -4.76
N ILE A 23 5.24 -0.11 -4.29
CA ILE A 23 4.60 -1.11 -5.16
C ILE A 23 3.39 -0.50 -5.88
N PHE A 24 2.54 0.24 -5.16
CA PHE A 24 1.40 0.93 -5.78
C PHE A 24 1.83 2.04 -6.74
N LEU A 25 2.94 2.74 -6.44
CA LEU A 25 3.50 3.75 -7.33
C LEU A 25 3.99 3.11 -8.64
N PHE A 26 4.74 2.01 -8.56
CA PHE A 26 5.20 1.27 -9.74
C PHE A 26 4.02 0.79 -10.58
N ARG A 27 2.98 0.24 -9.94
CA ARG A 27 1.74 -0.16 -10.62
C ARG A 27 1.08 1.00 -11.36
N ALA A 28 0.94 2.16 -10.71
CA ALA A 28 0.33 3.34 -11.32
C ALA A 28 1.17 3.91 -12.47
N ILE A 29 2.50 3.88 -12.36
CA ILE A 29 3.41 4.30 -13.44
C ILE A 29 3.29 3.38 -14.65
N ILE A 30 3.27 2.06 -14.43
CA ILE A 30 3.12 1.08 -15.52
C ILE A 30 1.77 1.30 -16.23
N ASP A 31 0.67 1.47 -15.49
CA ASP A 31 -0.64 1.76 -16.06
C ASP A 31 -0.63 3.07 -16.89
N PHE A 32 0.00 4.12 -16.37
CA PHE A 32 0.17 5.39 -17.09
C PHE A 32 0.98 5.24 -18.40
N LEU A 33 2.07 4.46 -18.37
CA LEU A 33 2.89 4.20 -19.56
C LEU A 33 2.13 3.36 -20.60
N THR A 34 1.35 2.36 -20.17
CA THR A 34 0.48 1.59 -21.07
C THR A 34 -0.62 2.45 -21.69
N LEU A 35 -1.23 3.35 -20.91
CA LEU A 35 -2.25 4.28 -21.40
C LEU A 35 -1.69 5.21 -22.49
N ALA A 36 -0.43 5.65 -22.33
CA ALA A 36 0.25 6.50 -23.31
C ALA A 36 0.63 5.76 -24.62
N GLY A 37 0.31 4.46 -24.74
CA GLY A 37 0.65 3.65 -25.92
C GLY A 37 2.15 3.35 -26.04
N LEU A 38 2.90 3.48 -24.94
CA LEU A 38 4.33 3.21 -24.94
C LEU A 38 4.56 1.69 -24.92
N ILE A 39 5.39 1.19 -25.85
CA ILE A 39 5.81 -0.21 -25.83
C ILE A 39 6.78 -0.37 -24.66
N LEU A 40 6.36 -1.17 -23.67
CA LEU A 40 7.18 -1.46 -22.51
C LEU A 40 8.29 -2.47 -22.91
N PRO A 41 9.51 -2.33 -22.38
CA PRO A 41 10.50 -3.41 -22.41
C PRO A 41 9.87 -4.70 -21.84
N THR A 42 10.26 -5.87 -22.35
CA THR A 42 9.66 -7.18 -21.98
C THR A 42 9.55 -7.42 -20.47
N ILE A 43 10.55 -6.99 -19.68
CA ILE A 43 10.50 -7.09 -18.22
C ILE A 43 9.33 -6.30 -17.62
N LEU A 44 9.08 -5.09 -18.14
CA LEU A 44 7.98 -4.25 -17.69
C LEU A 44 6.64 -4.70 -18.28
N GLU A 45 6.64 -5.35 -19.44
CA GLU A 45 5.46 -5.97 -20.05
C GLU A 45 5.01 -7.23 -19.29
N ASP A 46 5.93 -8.08 -18.87
CA ASP A 46 5.66 -9.25 -18.00
C ASP A 46 5.10 -8.79 -16.65
N TRP A 47 5.64 -7.71 -16.09
CA TRP A 47 5.09 -7.09 -14.89
C TRP A 47 3.74 -6.43 -15.14
N ALA A 48 3.57 -5.74 -16.27
CA ALA A 48 2.30 -5.09 -16.63
C ALA A 48 1.19 -6.12 -16.81
N THR A 49 1.48 -7.29 -17.39
CA THR A 49 0.51 -8.39 -17.56
C THR A 49 0.25 -9.13 -16.26
N ALA A 50 1.27 -9.36 -15.42
CA ALA A 50 1.11 -9.97 -14.10
C ALA A 50 0.36 -9.08 -13.09
N VAL A 51 0.45 -7.75 -13.25
CA VAL A 51 -0.21 -6.76 -12.39
C VAL A 51 -1.52 -6.25 -13.02
N GLY A 52 -1.68 -6.42 -14.33
CA GLY A 52 -2.67 -5.75 -15.16
C GLY A 52 -3.82 -6.63 -15.61
N GLY A 53 -4.89 -6.61 -14.82
CA GLY A 53 -6.21 -6.34 -15.41
C GLY A 53 -6.28 -4.85 -15.77
N VAL A 54 -5.61 -4.43 -16.84
CA VAL A 54 -5.45 -3.02 -17.25
C VAL A 54 -6.80 -2.42 -17.63
N ALA A 55 -7.52 -1.90 -16.64
CA ALA A 55 -8.48 -0.82 -16.82
C ALA A 55 -7.70 0.50 -16.76
N ALA A 56 -7.07 0.80 -17.89
CA ALA A 56 -6.53 2.10 -18.29
C ALA A 56 -7.04 3.26 -17.41
N LEU A 57 -6.28 3.66 -16.39
CA LEU A 57 -6.60 4.74 -15.44
C LEU A 57 -8.11 5.00 -15.25
N GLY A 58 -8.86 3.96 -14.88
CA GLY A 58 -10.18 4.13 -14.30
C GLY A 58 -10.08 4.87 -12.96
N GLY A 59 -11.22 5.14 -12.31
CA GLY A 59 -11.24 5.75 -10.97
C GLY A 59 -10.37 5.03 -9.93
N GLN A 60 -10.13 3.72 -10.12
CA GLN A 60 -9.32 2.89 -9.24
C GLN A 60 -7.79 3.07 -9.41
N GLY A 61 -7.31 3.40 -10.62
CA GLY A 61 -5.89 3.68 -10.88
C GLY A 61 -5.44 5.00 -10.25
N LEU A 62 -6.27 6.03 -10.34
CA LEU A 62 -6.03 7.33 -9.68
C LEU A 62 -6.03 7.21 -8.16
N VAL A 63 -6.94 6.43 -7.57
CA VAL A 63 -6.97 6.17 -6.13
C VAL A 63 -5.69 5.45 -5.68
N SER A 64 -5.20 4.49 -6.47
CA SER A 64 -3.96 3.76 -6.18
C SER A 64 -2.72 4.67 -6.22
N LEU A 65 -2.66 5.62 -7.16
CA LEU A 65 -1.59 6.61 -7.24
C LEU A 65 -1.61 7.56 -6.03
N VAL A 66 -2.78 8.08 -5.66
CA VAL A 66 -2.95 8.96 -4.51
C VAL A 66 -2.57 8.22 -3.22
N LEU A 67 -3.03 6.97 -3.05
CA LEU A 67 -2.61 6.08 -1.96
C LEU A 67 -1.10 5.90 -1.91
N ALA A 68 -0.46 5.62 -3.03
CA ALA A 68 0.98 5.42 -3.11
C ALA A 68 1.78 6.62 -2.58
N ILE A 69 1.39 7.82 -3.00
CA ILE A 69 2.02 9.07 -2.58
C ILE A 69 1.86 9.27 -1.07
N TRP A 70 0.63 9.10 -0.55
CA TRP A 70 0.37 9.28 0.88
C TRP A 70 0.98 8.19 1.76
N CYS A 71 1.11 6.94 1.29
CA CYS A 71 1.89 5.89 1.94
C CYS A 71 3.34 6.32 2.12
N ILE A 72 3.99 6.81 1.06
CA ILE A 72 5.39 7.20 1.10
C ILE A 72 5.60 8.42 2.01
N ILE A 73 4.75 9.44 1.89
CA ILE A 73 4.84 10.65 2.72
C ILE A 73 4.59 10.32 4.20
N SER A 74 3.52 9.60 4.51
CA SER A 74 3.21 9.26 5.90
C SER A 74 4.27 8.32 6.50
N GLY A 75 4.67 7.27 5.79
CA GLY A 75 5.70 6.34 6.26
C GLY A 75 7.07 7.00 6.48
N THR A 76 7.46 7.95 5.62
CA THR A 76 8.71 8.72 5.82
C THR A 76 8.60 9.71 6.98
N ALA A 77 7.48 10.42 7.11
CA ALA A 77 7.26 11.38 8.18
C ALA A 77 7.06 10.72 9.55
N MET A 78 6.59 9.47 9.60
CA MET A 78 6.49 8.69 10.83
C MET A 78 7.84 8.34 11.47
N PHE A 79 8.96 8.40 10.72
CA PHE A 79 10.31 8.31 11.32
C PHE A 79 10.66 9.52 12.18
N LYS A 80 10.03 10.68 11.91
CA LYS A 80 10.16 11.90 12.71
C LYS A 80 9.09 11.98 13.81
N GLU A 81 8.27 10.93 13.95
CA GLU A 81 7.20 10.82 14.95
C GLU A 81 6.25 12.02 14.96
N ALA A 82 5.97 12.55 13.78
CA ALA A 82 5.02 13.63 13.61
C ALA A 82 3.58 13.13 13.78
N GLU A 83 2.79 13.82 14.61
CA GLU A 83 1.39 13.46 14.89
C GLU A 83 0.52 13.50 13.63
N TRP A 84 0.72 14.51 12.78
CA TRP A 84 0.02 14.60 11.49
C TRP A 84 0.32 13.41 10.57
N ALA A 85 1.52 12.84 10.64
CA ALA A 85 1.90 11.69 9.83
C ALA A 85 1.20 10.41 10.30
N MET A 86 0.98 10.27 11.61
CA MET A 86 0.21 9.17 12.18
C MET A 86 -1.27 9.24 11.78
N GLY A 87 -1.87 10.43 11.83
CA GLY A 87 -3.24 10.64 11.34
C GLY A 87 -3.40 10.29 9.86
N GLN A 88 -2.46 10.74 9.01
CA GLN A 88 -2.47 10.39 7.58
C GLN A 88 -2.22 8.90 7.34
N ALA A 89 -1.32 8.27 8.09
CA ALA A 89 -1.07 6.83 7.97
C ALA A 89 -2.32 6.00 8.33
N LEU A 90 -3.08 6.38 9.37
CA LEU A 90 -4.34 5.73 9.72
C LEU A 90 -5.36 5.81 8.58
N VAL A 91 -5.49 6.97 7.93
CA VAL A 91 -6.37 7.14 6.78
C VAL A 91 -5.95 6.23 5.62
N VAL A 92 -4.67 6.26 5.26
CA VAL A 92 -4.12 5.45 4.17
C VAL A 92 -4.29 3.95 4.43
N LEU A 93 -3.97 3.49 5.64
CA LEU A 93 -4.16 2.09 6.04
C LEU A 93 -5.64 1.69 5.99
N SER A 94 -6.57 2.56 6.39
CA SER A 94 -8.01 2.27 6.31
C SER A 94 -8.50 2.11 4.87
N ILE A 95 -7.99 2.92 3.95
CA ILE A 95 -8.33 2.83 2.52
C ILE A 95 -7.70 1.56 1.93
N MET A 96 -6.46 1.20 2.31
CA MET A 96 -5.83 -0.06 1.89
C MET A 96 -6.62 -1.30 2.36
N VAL A 97 -7.16 -1.26 3.57
CA VAL A 97 -8.07 -2.32 4.05
C VAL A 97 -9.31 -2.35 3.17
N ALA A 98 -9.97 -1.21 2.94
CA ALA A 98 -11.19 -1.14 2.14
C ALA A 98 -11.00 -1.64 0.69
N THR A 99 -9.87 -1.31 0.05
CA THR A 99 -9.56 -1.79 -1.31
C THR A 99 -9.19 -3.27 -1.33
N GLY A 100 -8.62 -3.80 -0.24
CA GLY A 100 -8.28 -5.21 -0.08
C GLY A 100 -9.46 -6.13 0.30
N VAL A 101 -10.60 -5.57 0.74
CA VAL A 101 -11.79 -6.38 1.09
C VAL A 101 -12.35 -7.14 -0.12
N ALA A 102 -12.46 -6.49 -1.28
CA ALA A 102 -13.02 -7.11 -2.48
C ALA A 102 -12.29 -8.40 -2.93
N PRO A 103 -10.94 -8.41 -3.07
CA PRO A 103 -10.22 -9.63 -3.40
C PRO A 103 -10.30 -10.71 -2.31
N VAL A 104 -10.35 -10.33 -1.02
CA VAL A 104 -10.54 -11.28 0.08
C VAL A 104 -11.92 -11.94 0.05
N ILE A 105 -12.98 -11.16 -0.25
CA ILE A 105 -14.32 -11.71 -0.45
C ILE A 105 -14.35 -12.66 -1.65
N GLY A 106 -13.71 -12.29 -2.77
CA GLY A 106 -13.58 -13.15 -3.94
C GLY A 106 -12.95 -14.50 -3.61
N LEU A 107 -11.85 -14.48 -2.83
CA LEU A 107 -11.17 -15.68 -2.34
C LEU A 107 -12.06 -16.57 -1.47
N ILE A 108 -12.92 -15.98 -0.63
CA ILE A 108 -13.84 -16.73 0.24
C ILE A 108 -14.99 -17.34 -0.56
N MET A 109 -15.49 -16.61 -1.56
CA MET A 109 -16.62 -17.04 -2.38
C MET A 109 -16.25 -18.12 -3.40
N ASP A 110 -15.02 -18.11 -3.91
CA ASP A 110 -14.49 -19.14 -4.80
C ASP A 110 -13.01 -19.44 -4.48
N PRO A 111 -12.72 -20.30 -3.49
CA PRO A 111 -11.35 -20.59 -3.08
C PRO A 111 -10.53 -21.33 -4.14
N ALA A 112 -11.18 -21.94 -5.14
CA ALA A 112 -10.48 -22.61 -6.25
C ALA A 112 -9.93 -21.60 -7.28
N SER A 113 -10.37 -20.35 -7.23
CA SER A 113 -9.85 -19.25 -8.06
C SER A 113 -8.50 -18.70 -7.58
N PHE A 114 -7.98 -19.18 -6.43
CA PHE A 114 -6.71 -18.71 -5.90
C PHE A 114 -5.52 -19.25 -6.67
N ASP A 115 -4.94 -18.39 -7.51
CA ASP A 115 -3.70 -18.67 -8.21
C ASP A 115 -2.54 -17.92 -7.55
N LEU A 116 -1.51 -18.67 -7.14
CA LEU A 116 -0.25 -18.11 -6.63
C LEU A 116 0.55 -17.39 -7.73
N ALA A 117 0.22 -17.61 -9.00
CA ALA A 117 0.78 -16.87 -10.13
C ALA A 117 0.10 -15.51 -10.37
N ASP A 118 -1.08 -15.24 -9.77
CA ASP A 118 -1.71 -13.92 -9.84
C ASP A 118 -1.07 -12.96 -8.82
N VAL A 119 -0.01 -12.31 -9.30
CA VAL A 119 0.77 -11.31 -8.54
C VAL A 119 -0.12 -10.15 -8.08
N SER A 120 -1.15 -9.76 -8.85
CA SER A 120 -2.04 -8.66 -8.49
C SER A 120 -2.88 -8.98 -7.26
N THR A 121 -3.48 -10.18 -7.22
CA THR A 121 -4.23 -10.67 -6.06
C THR A 121 -3.34 -10.81 -4.83
N LEU A 122 -2.12 -11.33 -5.01
CA LEU A 122 -1.11 -11.45 -3.95
C LEU A 122 -0.71 -10.09 -3.35
N ILE A 123 -0.45 -9.08 -4.19
CA ILE A 123 -0.13 -7.71 -3.74
C ILE A 123 -1.29 -7.13 -2.93
N ASN A 124 -2.53 -7.28 -3.41
CA ASN A 124 -3.70 -6.73 -2.72
C ASN A 124 -3.94 -7.42 -1.36
N ILE A 125 -3.71 -8.74 -1.26
CA ILE A 125 -3.81 -9.47 0.01
C ILE A 125 -2.72 -9.04 0.99
N ILE A 126 -1.47 -8.88 0.53
CA ILE A 126 -0.39 -8.38 1.39
C ILE A 126 -0.71 -6.96 1.86
N ALA A 127 -1.15 -6.09 0.97
CA ALA A 127 -1.58 -4.73 1.31
C ALA A 127 -2.73 -4.72 2.32
N PHE A 128 -3.69 -5.65 2.20
CA PHE A 128 -4.79 -5.82 3.16
C PHE A 128 -4.28 -6.22 4.55
N ILE A 129 -3.38 -7.20 4.64
CA ILE A 129 -2.79 -7.66 5.90
C ILE A 129 -1.99 -6.53 6.56
N VAL A 130 -1.13 -5.85 5.79
CA VAL A 130 -0.36 -4.68 6.27
C VAL A 130 -1.30 -3.56 6.71
N GLY A 131 -2.40 -3.34 5.97
CA GLY A 131 -3.47 -2.41 6.32
C GLY A 131 -4.05 -2.69 7.71
N ILE A 132 -4.53 -3.91 7.95
CA ILE A 132 -5.15 -4.29 9.23
C ILE A 132 -4.13 -4.24 10.38
N VAL A 133 -3.00 -4.93 10.22
CA VAL A 133 -1.98 -5.05 11.27
C VAL A 133 -1.40 -3.68 11.59
N GLY A 134 -1.07 -2.89 10.55
CA GLY A 134 -0.57 -1.53 10.69
C GLY A 134 -1.57 -0.60 11.37
N PHE A 135 -2.85 -0.69 11.01
CA PHE A 135 -3.90 0.16 11.58
C PHE A 135 -4.09 -0.10 13.07
N ILE A 136 -4.24 -1.38 13.45
CA ILE A 136 -4.36 -1.79 14.87
C ILE A 136 -3.11 -1.37 15.64
N TRP A 137 -1.93 -1.57 15.06
CA TRP A 137 -0.67 -1.20 15.68
C TRP A 137 -0.56 0.30 15.94
N LEU A 138 -0.92 1.15 14.98
CA LEU A 138 -0.89 2.60 15.16
C LEU A 138 -1.86 3.09 16.22
N LEU A 139 -3.05 2.50 16.30
CA LEU A 139 -3.99 2.81 17.38
C LEU A 139 -3.42 2.50 18.77
N ILE A 140 -2.76 1.35 18.93
CA ILE A 140 -2.14 0.95 20.19
C ILE A 140 -0.93 1.85 20.52
N THR A 141 -0.15 2.22 19.50
CA THR A 141 1.07 3.03 19.66
C THR A 141 0.84 4.53 19.56
N ARG A 142 -0.41 5.00 19.52
CA ARG A 142 -0.75 6.44 19.35
C ARG A 142 -0.03 7.37 20.32
N ARG A 143 0.14 6.93 21.58
CA ARG A 143 0.81 7.67 22.66
C ARG A 143 2.29 7.96 22.39
N ARG A 144 2.88 7.38 21.34
CA ARG A 144 4.25 7.69 20.89
C ARG A 144 4.31 8.93 20.00
N TYR A 145 3.17 9.34 19.44
CA TYR A 145 3.06 10.45 18.50
C TYR A 145 2.42 11.70 19.12
N ASP A 146 1.72 11.54 20.26
CA ASP A 146 1.41 12.63 21.22
C ASP A 146 2.71 13.24 21.81
#